data_AF-A0A0K3A1R4-F1
#
_entry.id   AF-A0A0K3A1R4-F1
#
_cell.length_a   1.000
_cell.length_b   1.000
_cell.length_c   1.000
_cell.angle_alpha   90.00
_cell.angle_beta   90.00
_cell.angle_gamma   90.00
#
_symmetry.space_group_name_H-M   'P 1'
#
loop_
_entity.id
_entity.type
_entity.pdbx_description
1 polymer ?
#
loop_
_entity_poly.entity_id
_entity_poly.type
_entity_poly.pdbx_seq_one_letter_code
_entity_poly.pdbx_strand_id
1 'polypeptide(L)'
;MSSVFAALFARLRRWRSHGRALLWCCLLLACHGAAAAPAPMPTLDGAWRPVAAADRGVPPSRADPALRRFDPARLTKLRGGEAGAWVLLWPAQGQWPSGPWVLEVPSPALQRVTLLPPVAGAAPQQRWLMRDDPQALPGNGRVGFRVDVAPAAGQPLRLWLDQRGVMPASLRFQLRSESDYLRQDSRWLVVASLSFAIMLSMAAMALVFAWRLREATFLYYAIYVLGYGLVMALETGYVVHPLGLEAIG
;
A
#
# COMPACT_ATOMS: atom_id res chain seq x y z
N MET A 1 -50.94 31.69 -14.25
CA MET A 1 -50.28 30.43 -13.84
C MET A 1 -49.16 29.95 -14.80
N SER A 2 -48.76 30.72 -15.84
CA SER A 2 -47.78 30.28 -16.85
C SER A 2 -46.31 30.68 -16.55
N SER A 3 -46.08 31.69 -15.71
CA SER A 3 -44.76 32.30 -15.47
C SER A 3 -43.86 31.56 -14.47
N VAL A 4 -44.45 30.74 -13.58
CA VAL A 4 -43.69 30.03 -12.53
C VAL A 4 -42.95 28.80 -13.09
N PHE A 5 -43.54 28.12 -14.08
CA PHE A 5 -42.93 26.94 -14.72
C PHE A 5 -41.70 27.29 -15.57
N ALA A 6 -41.70 28.46 -16.23
CA ALA A 6 -40.56 28.90 -17.04
C ALA A 6 -39.32 29.23 -16.20
N ALA A 7 -39.51 29.82 -15.01
CA ALA A 7 -38.42 30.13 -14.08
C ALA A 7 -37.79 28.87 -13.47
N LEU A 8 -38.60 27.84 -13.20
CA LEU A 8 -38.11 26.54 -12.70
C LEU A 8 -37.28 25.81 -13.77
N PHE A 9 -37.74 25.81 -15.03
CA PHE A 9 -37.02 25.20 -16.15
C PHE A 9 -35.70 25.92 -16.47
N ALA A 10 -35.64 27.25 -16.37
CA ALA A 10 -34.41 28.01 -16.56
C ALA A 10 -33.38 27.77 -15.44
N ARG A 11 -33.82 27.59 -14.18
CA ARG A 11 -32.96 27.17 -13.06
C ARG A 11 -32.42 25.75 -13.26
N LEU A 12 -33.27 24.80 -13.68
CA LEU A 12 -32.87 23.42 -14.00
C LEU A 12 -31.87 23.34 -15.17
N ARG A 13 -32.01 24.20 -16.19
CA ARG A 13 -31.09 24.23 -17.35
C ARG A 13 -29.72 24.81 -16.98
N ARG A 14 -29.65 25.83 -16.12
CA ARG A 14 -28.38 26.33 -15.54
C ARG A 14 -27.73 25.31 -14.60
N TRP A 15 -28.50 24.53 -13.86
CA TRP A 15 -27.99 23.43 -13.04
C TRP A 15 -27.32 22.33 -13.88
N ARG A 16 -27.89 22.01 -15.05
CA ARG A 16 -27.30 21.03 -15.99
C ARG A 16 -26.02 21.53 -16.68
N SER A 17 -25.88 22.84 -16.95
CA SER A 17 -24.65 23.40 -17.55
C SER A 17 -23.52 23.49 -16.52
N HIS A 18 -23.82 23.91 -15.29
CA HIS A 18 -22.83 23.90 -14.20
C HIS A 18 -22.43 22.47 -13.81
N GLY A 19 -23.39 21.53 -13.82
CA GLY A 19 -23.10 20.11 -13.60
C GLY A 19 -22.13 19.53 -14.63
N ARG A 20 -22.28 19.84 -15.91
CA ARG A 20 -21.36 19.39 -16.98
C ARG A 20 -19.97 20.01 -16.86
N ALA A 21 -19.88 21.31 -16.55
CA ALA A 21 -18.61 21.99 -16.36
C ALA A 21 -17.86 21.44 -15.13
N LEU A 22 -18.58 21.14 -14.04
CA LEU A 22 -18.01 20.53 -12.85
C LEU A 22 -17.54 19.09 -13.14
N LEU A 23 -18.34 18.31 -13.86
CA LEU A 23 -17.98 16.94 -14.29
C LEU A 23 -16.73 16.93 -15.18
N TRP A 24 -16.63 17.87 -16.14
CA TRP A 24 -15.45 18.02 -16.98
C TRP A 24 -14.23 18.49 -16.21
N CYS A 25 -14.39 19.42 -15.26
CA CYS A 25 -13.30 19.86 -14.40
C CYS A 25 -12.79 18.71 -13.52
N CYS A 26 -13.69 17.90 -12.94
CA CYS A 26 -13.35 16.68 -12.20
C CYS A 26 -12.65 15.64 -13.10
N LEU A 27 -13.11 15.45 -14.34
CA LEU A 27 -12.46 14.56 -15.31
C LEU A 27 -11.07 15.05 -15.70
N LEU A 28 -10.90 16.36 -15.92
CA LEU A 28 -9.61 16.95 -16.28
C LEU A 28 -8.62 16.91 -15.11
N LEU A 29 -9.07 17.15 -13.87
CA LEU A 29 -8.28 16.98 -12.65
C LEU A 29 -7.90 15.52 -12.42
N ALA A 30 -8.82 14.57 -12.67
CA ALA A 30 -8.54 13.14 -12.60
C ALA A 30 -7.51 12.70 -13.66
N CYS A 31 -7.57 13.27 -14.87
CA CYS A 31 -6.62 12.99 -15.94
C CYS A 31 -5.24 13.60 -15.70
N HIS A 32 -5.13 14.80 -15.11
CA HIS A 32 -3.85 15.45 -14.86
C HIS A 32 -3.00 14.75 -13.77
N GLY A 33 -3.62 14.02 -12.84
CA GLY A 33 -2.89 13.23 -11.83
C GLY A 33 -2.20 11.96 -12.38
N ALA A 34 -2.42 11.61 -13.65
CA ALA A 34 -2.02 10.32 -14.20
C ALA A 34 -0.63 10.27 -14.87
N ALA A 35 -0.05 11.41 -15.27
CA ALA A 35 0.97 11.44 -16.32
C ALA A 35 2.43 11.72 -15.87
N ALA A 36 2.89 11.10 -14.78
CA ALA A 36 4.34 10.94 -14.58
C ALA A 36 4.70 9.49 -14.94
N ALA A 37 5.58 9.31 -15.92
CA ALA A 37 6.11 8.00 -16.23
C ALA A 37 6.89 7.47 -15.01
N PRO A 38 6.67 6.21 -14.60
CA PRO A 38 7.41 5.63 -13.49
C PRO A 38 8.91 5.66 -13.81
N ALA A 39 9.73 5.94 -12.80
CA ALA A 39 11.17 5.94 -12.98
C ALA A 39 11.63 4.53 -13.42
N PRO A 40 12.51 4.41 -14.44
CA PRO A 40 13.00 3.11 -14.87
C PRO A 40 13.79 2.46 -13.73
N MET A 41 13.23 1.40 -13.17
CA MET A 41 13.84 0.63 -12.09
C MET A 41 14.46 -0.66 -12.64
N PRO A 42 15.67 -1.03 -12.21
CA PRO A 42 16.30 -2.25 -12.68
C PRO A 42 15.50 -3.48 -12.23
N THR A 43 15.47 -4.50 -13.08
CA THR A 43 14.95 -5.81 -12.71
C THR A 43 15.83 -6.44 -11.65
N LEU A 44 15.21 -7.10 -10.68
CA LEU A 44 15.90 -7.78 -9.59
C LEU A 44 16.00 -9.26 -9.88
N ASP A 45 17.14 -9.84 -9.53
CA ASP A 45 17.32 -11.28 -9.36
C ASP A 45 17.37 -11.60 -7.86
N GLY A 46 16.86 -12.77 -7.50
CA GLY A 46 16.79 -13.20 -6.11
C GLY A 46 17.36 -14.59 -5.90
N ALA A 47 17.90 -14.81 -4.72
CA ALA A 47 18.10 -16.15 -4.20
C ALA A 47 17.75 -16.23 -2.72
N TRP A 48 17.36 -17.41 -2.26
CA TRP A 48 16.96 -17.62 -0.88
C TRP A 48 17.49 -18.94 -0.33
N ARG A 49 17.69 -19.01 0.98
CA ARG A 49 17.96 -20.27 1.70
C ARG A 49 17.16 -20.34 3.00
N PRO A 50 16.66 -21.51 3.39
CA PRO A 50 16.12 -21.70 4.74
C PRO A 50 17.26 -21.52 5.77
N VAL A 51 16.95 -20.94 6.92
CA VAL A 51 17.92 -20.77 8.01
C VAL A 51 17.86 -21.99 8.91
N ALA A 52 18.99 -22.66 9.12
CA ALA A 52 19.13 -23.64 10.19
C ALA A 52 19.23 -22.88 11.53
N ALA A 53 18.70 -23.45 12.62
CA ALA A 53 18.69 -22.78 13.93
C ALA A 53 20.10 -22.31 14.39
N ALA A 54 21.15 -23.05 14.00
CA ALA A 54 22.55 -22.73 14.29
C ALA A 54 23.11 -21.52 13.51
N ASP A 55 22.55 -21.22 12.33
CA ASP A 55 23.04 -20.15 11.43
C ASP A 55 22.24 -18.84 11.59
N ARG A 56 21.54 -18.69 12.70
CA ARG A 56 20.74 -17.50 12.98
C ARG A 56 21.64 -16.29 13.16
N GLY A 57 21.61 -15.38 12.19
CA GLY A 57 22.38 -14.13 12.22
C GLY A 57 23.61 -14.11 11.32
N VAL A 58 24.01 -15.24 10.71
CA VAL A 58 25.09 -15.25 9.71
C VAL A 58 24.49 -15.09 8.31
N PRO A 59 24.69 -13.94 7.64
CA PRO A 59 24.15 -13.73 6.31
C PRO A 59 24.88 -14.62 5.29
N PRO A 60 24.16 -15.34 4.41
CA PRO A 60 24.78 -16.06 3.30
C PRO A 60 25.57 -15.14 2.36
N SER A 61 26.62 -15.70 1.78
CA SER A 61 27.29 -15.12 0.61
C SER A 61 26.57 -15.52 -0.67
N ARG A 62 26.67 -14.69 -1.72
CA ARG A 62 26.10 -14.97 -3.05
C ARG A 62 26.62 -16.28 -3.67
N ALA A 63 27.84 -16.70 -3.30
CA ALA A 63 28.47 -17.92 -3.80
C ALA A 63 28.00 -19.19 -3.06
N ASP A 64 27.09 -19.08 -2.10
CA ASP A 64 26.61 -20.23 -1.33
C ASP A 64 25.79 -21.19 -2.21
N PRO A 65 26.21 -22.47 -2.35
CA PRO A 65 25.52 -23.45 -3.17
C PRO A 65 24.13 -23.84 -2.64
N ALA A 66 23.83 -23.57 -1.36
CA ALA A 66 22.52 -23.84 -0.77
C ALA A 66 21.44 -22.82 -1.20
N LEU A 67 21.83 -21.77 -1.93
CA LEU A 67 20.93 -20.73 -2.40
C LEU A 67 20.04 -21.20 -3.55
N ARG A 68 18.73 -21.10 -3.35
CA ARG A 68 17.71 -21.36 -4.36
C ARG A 68 17.37 -20.07 -5.08
N ARG A 69 17.65 -20.01 -6.38
CA ARG A 69 17.30 -18.84 -7.21
C ARG A 69 15.79 -18.75 -7.39
N PHE A 70 15.29 -17.52 -7.45
CA PHE A 70 13.90 -17.22 -7.75
C PHE A 70 13.78 -15.87 -8.45
N ASP A 71 12.66 -15.66 -9.13
CA ASP A 71 12.30 -14.37 -9.72
C ASP A 71 11.58 -13.51 -8.68
N PRO A 72 12.17 -12.41 -8.17
CA PRO A 72 11.56 -11.53 -7.18
C PRO A 72 10.31 -10.82 -7.69
N ALA A 73 10.17 -10.64 -9.00
CA ALA A 73 8.99 -10.00 -9.59
C ALA A 73 7.76 -10.93 -9.56
N ARG A 74 7.96 -12.24 -9.39
CA ARG A 74 6.89 -13.24 -9.28
C ARG A 74 6.61 -13.60 -7.84
N LEU A 75 5.35 -13.91 -7.56
CA LEU A 75 4.93 -14.45 -6.27
C LEU A 75 5.60 -15.81 -6.04
N THR A 76 6.54 -15.85 -5.10
CA THR A 76 7.28 -17.08 -4.76
C THR A 76 7.05 -17.42 -3.30
N LYS A 77 6.64 -18.67 -3.04
CA LYS A 77 6.47 -19.18 -1.69
C LYS A 77 7.83 -19.57 -1.10
N LEU A 78 8.35 -18.72 -0.23
CA LEU A 78 9.63 -18.93 0.45
C LEU A 78 9.39 -19.78 1.71
N ARG A 79 9.88 -21.01 1.73
CA ARG A 79 9.76 -21.92 2.88
C ARG A 79 11.00 -21.78 3.76
N GLY A 80 10.96 -20.84 4.69
CA GLY A 80 11.91 -20.80 5.79
C GLY A 80 11.55 -21.89 6.79
N GLY A 81 12.53 -22.63 7.29
CA GLY A 81 12.27 -23.61 8.36
C GLY A 81 11.89 -22.91 9.67
N GLU A 82 12.09 -23.57 10.81
CA GLU A 82 11.75 -23.04 12.13
C GLU A 82 12.49 -21.73 12.51
N ALA A 83 13.63 -21.44 11.87
CA ALA A 83 14.40 -20.20 12.07
C ALA A 83 14.17 -19.12 11.00
N GLY A 84 13.29 -19.38 10.03
CA GLY A 84 12.99 -18.45 8.94
C GLY A 84 13.81 -18.68 7.66
N ALA A 85 13.89 -17.65 6.80
CA ALA A 85 14.62 -17.70 5.53
C ALA A 85 15.51 -16.47 5.33
N TRP A 86 16.69 -16.68 4.76
CA TRP A 86 17.52 -15.61 4.20
C TRP A 86 17.15 -15.38 2.74
N VAL A 87 17.00 -14.13 2.34
CA VAL A 87 16.76 -13.70 0.97
C VAL A 87 17.85 -12.71 0.57
N LEU A 88 18.42 -12.92 -0.60
CA LEU A 88 19.39 -12.04 -1.23
C LEU A 88 18.76 -11.51 -2.51
N LEU A 89 18.84 -10.19 -2.71
CA LEU A 89 18.38 -9.52 -3.92
C LEU A 89 19.53 -8.74 -4.55
N TRP A 90 19.65 -8.74 -5.86
CA TRP A 90 20.60 -7.90 -6.59
C TRP A 90 20.02 -7.48 -7.94
N PRO A 91 20.46 -6.35 -8.51
CA PRO A 91 20.03 -5.94 -9.84
C PRO A 91 20.56 -6.92 -10.89
N ALA A 92 19.72 -7.32 -11.83
CA ALA A 92 20.09 -8.21 -12.94
C ALA A 92 21.21 -7.61 -13.80
N GLN A 93 21.25 -6.28 -13.91
CA GLN A 93 22.25 -5.51 -14.64
C GLN A 93 23.52 -5.22 -13.81
N GLY A 94 23.58 -5.66 -12.55
CA GLY A 94 24.74 -5.48 -11.66
C GLY A 94 24.90 -4.10 -11.03
N GLN A 95 24.17 -3.09 -11.49
CA GLN A 95 24.21 -1.73 -10.97
C GLN A 95 22.93 -1.39 -10.21
N TRP A 96 23.09 -0.86 -9.00
CA TRP A 96 21.98 -0.33 -8.21
C TRP A 96 21.59 1.07 -8.71
N PRO A 97 20.32 1.46 -8.63
CA PRO A 97 19.92 2.82 -9.01
C PRO A 97 20.50 3.83 -8.02
N SER A 98 20.83 5.03 -8.54
CA SER A 98 21.20 6.18 -7.72
C SER A 98 20.01 6.56 -6.82
N GLY A 99 20.21 6.61 -5.51
CA GLY A 99 19.16 6.77 -4.49
C GLY A 99 18.46 8.14 -4.51
N PRO A 100 17.38 8.30 -3.70
CA PRO A 100 16.74 7.30 -2.84
C PRO A 100 15.73 6.40 -3.57
N TRP A 101 15.66 5.14 -3.17
CA TRP A 101 14.68 4.17 -3.68
C TRP A 101 14.08 3.33 -2.56
N VAL A 102 12.95 2.70 -2.86
CA VAL A 102 12.18 1.90 -1.90
C VAL A 102 12.16 0.45 -2.37
N LEU A 103 12.60 -0.47 -1.50
CA LEU A 103 12.32 -1.89 -1.67
C LEU A 103 10.91 -2.15 -1.14
N GLU A 104 10.00 -2.46 -2.05
CA GLU A 104 8.62 -2.78 -1.73
C GLU A 104 8.42 -4.30 -1.64
N VAL A 105 7.72 -4.71 -0.57
CA VAL A 105 7.12 -6.03 -0.40
C VAL A 105 5.59 -5.83 -0.38
N PRO A 106 4.90 -6.03 -1.51
CA PRO A 106 3.48 -5.67 -1.64
C PRO A 106 2.52 -6.53 -0.80
N SER A 107 2.94 -7.72 -0.39
CA SER A 107 2.09 -8.63 0.39
C SER A 107 2.95 -9.51 1.30
N PRO A 108 3.50 -8.96 2.41
CA PRO A 108 4.29 -9.74 3.35
C PRO A 108 3.45 -10.69 4.23
N ALA A 109 2.11 -10.67 4.07
CA ALA A 109 1.17 -11.31 4.99
C ALA A 109 1.50 -10.91 6.45
N LEU A 110 1.54 -11.88 7.37
CA LEU A 110 1.93 -11.68 8.76
C LEU A 110 3.44 -11.90 9.02
N GLN A 111 4.24 -12.04 7.96
CA GLN A 111 5.67 -12.29 8.11
C GLN A 111 6.43 -11.00 8.45
N ARG A 112 7.45 -11.16 9.29
CA ARG A 112 8.34 -10.08 9.66
C ARG A 112 9.55 -10.10 8.74
N VAL A 113 9.82 -8.95 8.13
CA VAL A 113 10.91 -8.77 7.17
C VAL A 113 11.93 -7.83 7.78
N THR A 114 13.18 -8.28 7.86
CA THR A 114 14.29 -7.51 8.40
C THR A 114 15.31 -7.28 7.30
N LEU A 115 15.46 -6.02 6.89
CA LEU A 115 16.49 -5.60 5.95
C LEU A 115 17.78 -5.34 6.71
N LEU A 116 18.84 -6.06 6.35
CA LEU A 116 20.19 -5.74 6.81
C LEU A 116 20.76 -4.66 5.88
N PRO A 117 21.15 -3.50 6.42
CA PRO A 117 21.66 -2.41 5.61
C PRO A 117 22.96 -2.83 4.91
N PRO A 118 23.22 -2.29 3.70
CA PRO A 118 24.43 -2.61 2.95
C PRO A 118 25.71 -2.03 3.59
N VAL A 119 25.58 -0.98 4.40
CA VAL A 119 26.70 -0.35 5.10
C VAL A 119 26.96 -1.08 6.41
N ALA A 120 28.20 -1.56 6.60
CA ALA A 120 28.63 -2.21 7.83
C ALA A 120 28.46 -1.24 9.03
N GLY A 121 27.71 -1.67 10.05
CA GLY A 121 27.45 -0.89 11.27
C GLY A 121 26.13 -0.12 11.30
N ALA A 122 25.38 -0.06 10.19
CA ALA A 122 24.02 0.48 10.23
C ALA A 122 23.05 -0.51 10.90
N ALA A 123 22.05 0.01 11.61
CA ALA A 123 21.07 -0.81 12.33
C ALA A 123 20.16 -1.57 11.34
N PRO A 124 19.83 -2.85 11.60
CA PRO A 124 18.89 -3.60 10.78
C PRO A 124 17.50 -2.94 10.84
N GLN A 125 16.89 -2.72 9.67
CA GLN A 125 15.55 -2.17 9.56
C GLN A 125 14.55 -3.31 9.56
N GLN A 126 13.75 -3.40 10.61
CA GLN A 126 12.72 -4.43 10.73
C GLN A 126 11.33 -3.84 10.48
N ARG A 127 10.57 -4.46 9.58
CA ARG A 127 9.21 -4.04 9.23
C ARG A 127 8.26 -5.23 9.23
N TRP A 128 7.03 -5.00 9.66
CA TRP A 128 5.94 -5.98 9.64
C TRP A 128 4.61 -5.22 9.53
N LEU A 129 3.53 -5.88 9.05
CA LEU A 129 2.27 -5.22 8.69
C LEU A 129 1.55 -4.50 9.86
N MET A 130 1.72 -5.00 11.07
CA MET A 130 1.09 -4.58 12.34
C MET A 130 1.89 -3.58 13.20
N ARG A 131 2.99 -2.96 12.73
CA ARG A 131 3.70 -1.92 13.54
C ARG A 131 3.85 -0.65 12.75
N ASP A 132 3.24 0.39 13.30
CA ASP A 132 3.49 1.78 13.00
C ASP A 132 4.84 2.15 13.61
N ASP A 133 5.88 2.10 12.79
CA ASP A 133 7.10 2.85 13.08
C ASP A 133 6.93 4.21 12.41
N PRO A 134 6.98 5.33 13.15
CA PRO A 134 6.79 6.66 12.59
C PRO A 134 7.83 7.04 11.52
N GLN A 135 8.93 6.29 11.40
CA GLN A 135 9.91 6.43 10.31
C GLN A 135 9.66 5.46 9.14
N ALA A 136 8.62 4.64 9.18
CA ALA A 136 8.21 3.78 8.08
C ALA A 136 7.50 4.60 7.00
N LEU A 137 7.77 4.24 5.74
CA LEU A 137 6.97 4.74 4.63
C LEU A 137 5.53 4.22 4.75
N PRO A 138 4.52 5.08 4.57
CA PRO A 138 3.11 4.69 4.64
C PRO A 138 2.79 3.68 3.54
N GLY A 139 2.19 2.55 3.92
CA GLY A 139 1.96 1.44 3.01
C GLY A 139 0.75 0.62 3.42
N ASN A 140 -0.44 1.04 2.99
CA ASN A 140 -1.71 0.37 3.24
C ASN A 140 -1.68 -1.09 2.74
N GLY A 141 -1.34 -2.06 3.61
CA GLY A 141 -1.17 -3.47 3.22
C GLY A 141 0.23 -3.86 2.70
N ARG A 142 1.16 -2.91 2.60
CA ARG A 142 2.44 -3.06 1.89
C ARG A 142 3.60 -2.59 2.75
N VAL A 143 4.74 -3.27 2.67
CA VAL A 143 5.93 -2.88 3.41
C VAL A 143 6.95 -2.27 2.47
N GLY A 144 7.37 -1.03 2.74
CA GLY A 144 8.44 -0.34 2.02
C GLY A 144 9.68 -0.13 2.91
N PHE A 145 10.86 -0.46 2.40
CA PHE A 145 12.13 -0.11 3.01
C PHE A 145 12.80 0.99 2.20
N ARG A 146 13.01 2.17 2.81
CA ARG A 146 13.78 3.24 2.17
C ARG A 146 15.26 2.91 2.22
N VAL A 147 15.92 2.92 1.07
CA VAL A 147 17.37 2.73 0.95
C VAL A 147 17.96 4.02 0.39
N ASP A 148 18.58 4.79 1.28
CA ASP A 148 19.20 6.08 0.95
C ASP A 148 20.55 5.90 0.25
N VAL A 149 21.32 4.92 0.71
CA VAL A 149 22.65 4.60 0.17
C VAL A 149 22.58 3.24 -0.52
N ALA A 150 22.75 3.25 -1.84
CA ALA A 150 22.79 2.03 -2.64
C ALA A 150 24.01 1.17 -2.25
N PRO A 151 23.87 -0.17 -2.19
CA PRO A 151 25.01 -1.06 -2.06
C PRO A 151 26.00 -0.86 -3.21
N ALA A 152 27.27 -1.26 -3.02
CA ALA A 152 28.24 -1.26 -4.12
C ALA A 152 27.77 -2.17 -5.27
N ALA A 153 28.20 -1.87 -6.50
CA ALA A 153 27.83 -2.65 -7.68
C ALA A 153 28.08 -4.16 -7.47
N GLY A 154 27.07 -4.98 -7.75
CA GLY A 154 27.12 -6.44 -7.57
C GLY A 154 27.00 -6.94 -6.14
N GLN A 155 26.94 -6.09 -5.12
CA GLN A 155 26.67 -6.51 -3.74
C GLN A 155 25.18 -6.81 -3.55
N PRO A 156 24.82 -7.97 -2.96
CA PRO A 156 23.44 -8.32 -2.71
C PRO A 156 22.88 -7.58 -1.50
N LEU A 157 21.63 -7.13 -1.63
CA LEU A 157 20.80 -6.70 -0.52
C LEU A 157 20.34 -7.92 0.26
N ARG A 158 20.45 -7.89 1.59
CA ARG A 158 20.21 -9.04 2.46
C ARG A 158 18.97 -8.80 3.30
N LEU A 159 18.02 -9.71 3.19
CA LEU A 159 16.76 -9.70 3.90
C LEU A 159 16.66 -10.98 4.72
N TRP A 160 16.22 -10.83 5.97
CA TRP A 160 15.85 -11.94 6.83
C TRP A 160 14.34 -11.97 6.98
N LEU A 161 13.75 -13.12 6.74
CA LEU A 161 12.32 -13.39 6.89
C LEU A 161 12.12 -14.24 8.13
N ASP A 162 11.44 -13.68 9.13
CA ASP A 162 11.00 -14.42 10.31
C ASP A 162 9.60 -15.00 10.05
N GLN A 163 9.54 -16.33 9.98
CA GLN A 163 8.32 -17.11 9.69
C GLN A 163 7.80 -17.86 10.92
N ARG A 164 8.29 -17.53 12.12
CA ARG A 164 7.92 -18.23 13.35
C ARG A 164 6.45 -18.00 13.68
N GLY A 165 5.70 -19.11 13.83
CA GLY A 165 4.30 -19.08 14.22
C GLY A 165 3.35 -18.53 13.13
N VAL A 166 3.83 -18.32 11.90
CA VAL A 166 3.01 -17.83 10.78
C VAL A 166 3.18 -18.72 9.55
N MET A 167 2.12 -18.90 8.78
CA MET A 167 2.21 -19.70 7.55
C MET A 167 3.14 -19.04 6.52
N PRO A 168 3.96 -19.82 5.79
CA PRO A 168 4.75 -19.30 4.69
C PRO A 168 3.85 -18.73 3.60
N ALA A 169 3.92 -17.41 3.39
CA ALA A 169 3.18 -16.70 2.35
C ALA A 169 4.00 -16.61 1.06
N SER A 170 3.31 -16.36 -0.06
CA SER A 170 3.97 -16.04 -1.32
C SER A 170 4.40 -14.58 -1.30
N LEU A 171 5.71 -14.36 -1.38
CA LEU A 171 6.30 -13.03 -1.32
C LEU A 171 6.70 -12.56 -2.73
N ARG A 172 6.69 -11.25 -2.92
CA ARG A 172 7.15 -10.55 -4.12
C ARG A 172 7.99 -9.36 -3.67
N PHE A 173 9.07 -9.09 -4.38
CA PHE A 173 9.96 -7.97 -4.11
C PHE A 173 10.09 -7.11 -5.35
N GLN A 174 9.91 -5.80 -5.20
CA GLN A 174 10.02 -4.85 -6.29
C GLN A 174 10.82 -3.65 -5.83
N LEU A 175 11.62 -3.09 -6.74
CA LEU A 175 12.26 -1.80 -6.54
C LEU A 175 11.35 -0.72 -7.11
N ARG A 176 11.14 0.35 -6.35
CA ARG A 176 10.40 1.53 -6.79
C ARG A 176 11.14 2.79 -6.41
N SER A 177 10.91 3.86 -7.17
CA SER A 177 11.30 5.18 -6.71
C SER A 177 10.42 5.57 -5.52
N GLU A 178 10.95 6.38 -4.61
CA GLU A 178 10.16 6.90 -3.49
C GLU A 178 8.94 7.68 -4.00
N SER A 179 9.11 8.48 -5.06
CA SER A 179 8.02 9.21 -5.70
C SER A 179 6.92 8.30 -6.26
N ASP A 180 7.28 7.17 -6.88
CA ASP A 180 6.29 6.23 -7.43
C ASP A 180 5.55 5.49 -6.33
N TYR A 181 6.25 5.14 -5.26
CA TYR A 181 5.66 4.52 -4.08
C TYR A 181 4.61 5.42 -3.43
N LEU A 182 4.96 6.69 -3.17
CA LEU A 182 4.03 7.67 -2.59
C LEU A 182 2.85 7.98 -3.53
N ARG A 183 3.09 8.03 -4.85
CA ARG A 183 2.01 8.23 -5.84
C ARG A 183 1.03 7.06 -5.83
N GLN A 184 1.53 5.83 -5.74
CA GLN A 184 0.68 4.64 -5.68
C GLN A 184 -0.14 4.59 -4.39
N ASP A 185 0.45 5.00 -3.26
CA ASP A 185 -0.27 5.15 -2.00
C ASP A 185 -1.36 6.22 -2.07
N SER A 186 -1.03 7.39 -2.62
CA SER A 186 -1.98 8.48 -2.85
C SER A 186 -3.17 8.04 -3.72
N ARG A 187 -2.92 7.28 -4.79
CA ARG A 187 -3.98 6.74 -5.66
C ARG A 187 -4.90 5.79 -4.90
N TRP A 188 -4.33 4.94 -4.05
CA TRP A 188 -5.13 4.03 -3.22
C TRP A 188 -6.00 4.82 -2.24
N LEU A 189 -5.44 5.83 -1.58
CA LEU A 189 -6.18 6.71 -0.67
C LEU A 189 -7.34 7.39 -1.38
N VAL A 190 -7.13 7.95 -2.58
CA VAL A 190 -8.21 8.58 -3.37
C VAL A 190 -9.35 7.61 -3.66
N VAL A 191 -9.03 6.37 -4.04
CA VAL A 191 -10.05 5.33 -4.33
C VAL A 191 -10.80 4.95 -3.05
N ALA A 192 -10.08 4.77 -1.93
CA ALA A 192 -10.69 4.49 -0.64
C ALA A 192 -11.60 5.63 -0.18
N SER A 193 -11.12 6.88 -0.21
CA SER A 193 -11.89 8.09 0.14
C SER A 193 -13.15 8.23 -0.73
N LEU A 194 -13.05 7.98 -2.04
CA LEU A 194 -14.19 8.04 -2.94
C LEU A 194 -15.25 6.99 -2.57
N SER A 195 -14.81 5.78 -2.24
CA SER A 195 -15.69 4.69 -1.83
C SER A 195 -16.41 5.01 -0.52
N PHE A 196 -15.70 5.58 0.45
CA PHE A 196 -16.29 6.09 1.69
C PHE A 196 -17.26 7.24 1.46
N ALA A 197 -16.93 8.19 0.59
CA ALA A 197 -17.81 9.30 0.26
C ALA A 197 -19.13 8.81 -0.36
N ILE A 198 -19.08 7.79 -1.22
CA ILE A 198 -20.27 7.16 -1.81
C ILE A 198 -21.11 6.48 -0.72
N MET A 199 -20.49 5.67 0.15
CA MET A 199 -21.19 5.01 1.27
C MET A 199 -21.85 6.03 2.20
N LEU A 200 -21.14 7.10 2.56
CA LEU A 200 -21.66 8.18 3.41
C LEU A 200 -22.83 8.91 2.73
N SER A 201 -22.73 9.14 1.41
CA SER A 201 -23.82 9.75 0.64
C SER A 201 -25.07 8.87 0.61
N MET A 202 -24.90 7.56 0.45
CA MET A 202 -26.02 6.59 0.53
C MET A 202 -26.65 6.57 1.92
N ALA A 203 -25.84 6.58 2.98
CA ALA A 203 -26.34 6.63 4.36
C ALA A 203 -27.09 7.94 4.65
N ALA A 204 -26.59 9.08 4.18
CA ALA A 204 -27.27 10.37 4.31
C ALA A 204 -28.61 10.38 3.57
N MET A 205 -28.68 9.84 2.35
CA MET A 205 -29.92 9.71 1.60
C MET A 205 -30.93 8.82 2.35
N ALA A 206 -30.48 7.70 2.91
CA ALA A 206 -31.33 6.81 3.70
C ALA A 206 -31.85 7.48 4.98
N LEU A 207 -31.03 8.29 5.67
CA LEU A 207 -31.46 9.08 6.83
C LEU A 207 -32.54 10.10 6.46
N VAL A 208 -32.41 10.79 5.32
CA VAL A 208 -33.44 11.72 4.83
C VAL A 208 -34.76 10.99 4.57
N PHE A 209 -34.71 9.77 3.99
CA PHE A 209 -35.91 8.95 3.80
C PHE A 209 -36.49 8.44 5.11
N ALA A 210 -35.67 7.99 6.06
CA ALA A 210 -36.12 7.60 7.39
C ALA A 210 -36.85 8.77 8.08
N TRP A 211 -36.30 9.98 8.00
CA TRP A 211 -36.92 11.18 8.56
C TRP A 211 -38.25 11.53 7.87
N ARG A 212 -38.29 11.49 6.52
CA ARG A 212 -39.45 11.93 5.74
C ARG A 212 -40.60 10.91 5.74
N LEU A 213 -40.27 9.62 5.64
CA LEU A 213 -41.25 8.52 5.61
C LEU A 213 -41.61 8.03 7.02
N ARG A 214 -40.81 8.40 8.03
CA ARG A 214 -40.90 7.88 9.41
C ARG A 214 -40.86 6.35 9.49
N GLU A 215 -40.20 5.71 8.54
CA GLU A 215 -40.03 4.26 8.50
C GLU A 215 -38.67 3.86 9.10
N ALA A 216 -38.72 2.98 10.10
CA ALA A 216 -37.53 2.50 10.81
C ALA A 216 -36.58 1.68 9.92
N THR A 217 -37.09 1.06 8.85
CA THR A 217 -36.29 0.25 7.90
C THR A 217 -35.13 1.04 7.29
N PHE A 218 -35.36 2.30 6.91
CA PHE A 218 -34.32 3.16 6.35
C PHE A 218 -33.28 3.59 7.38
N LEU A 219 -33.66 3.71 8.65
CA LEU A 219 -32.74 3.99 9.74
C LEU A 219 -31.80 2.80 9.99
N TYR A 220 -32.35 1.57 10.03
CA TYR A 220 -31.53 0.37 10.16
C TYR A 220 -30.55 0.22 8.98
N TYR A 221 -30.98 0.53 7.76
CA TYR A 221 -30.10 0.51 6.59
C TYR A 221 -28.95 1.53 6.71
N ALA A 222 -29.25 2.77 7.13
CA ALA A 222 -28.22 3.78 7.33
C ALA A 222 -27.19 3.36 8.40
N ILE A 223 -27.67 2.83 9.53
CA ILE A 223 -26.80 2.33 10.61
C ILE A 223 -25.94 1.17 10.11
N TYR A 224 -26.52 0.23 9.35
CA TYR A 224 -25.79 -0.90 8.78
C TYR A 224 -24.67 -0.44 7.83
N VAL A 225 -24.97 0.47 6.90
CA VAL A 225 -23.96 0.98 5.95
C VAL A 225 -22.85 1.75 6.65
N LEU A 226 -23.19 2.55 7.67
CA LEU A 226 -22.20 3.27 8.48
C LEU A 226 -21.32 2.31 9.29
N GLY A 227 -21.91 1.29 9.92
CA GLY A 227 -21.18 0.26 10.66
C GLY A 227 -20.24 -0.53 9.76
N TYR A 228 -20.73 -0.94 8.58
CA TYR A 228 -19.92 -1.64 7.58
C TYR A 228 -18.75 -0.77 7.07
N GLY A 229 -19.03 0.51 6.77
CA GLY A 229 -17.99 1.47 6.41
C GLY A 229 -16.94 1.62 7.52
N LEU A 230 -17.37 1.74 8.78
CA LEU A 230 -16.44 1.86 9.91
C LEU A 230 -15.54 0.62 10.05
N VAL A 231 -16.10 -0.58 9.97
CA VAL A 231 -15.32 -1.83 10.01
C VAL A 231 -14.33 -1.88 8.85
N MET A 232 -14.77 -1.55 7.63
CA MET A 232 -13.90 -1.50 6.47
C MET A 232 -12.78 -0.46 6.62
N ALA A 233 -13.06 0.70 7.23
CA ALA A 233 -12.06 1.75 7.48
C ALA A 233 -10.99 1.30 8.48
N LEU A 234 -11.41 0.54 9.51
CA LEU A 234 -10.51 -0.05 10.49
C LEU A 234 -9.65 -1.17 9.87
N GLU A 235 -10.26 -2.10 9.13
CA GLU A 235 -9.53 -3.22 8.49
C GLU A 235 -8.52 -2.75 7.44
N THR A 236 -8.84 -1.68 6.72
CA THR A 236 -7.97 -1.14 5.66
C THR A 236 -6.86 -0.22 6.19
N GLY A 237 -6.83 0.07 7.50
CA GLY A 237 -5.89 1.04 8.09
C GLY A 237 -6.17 2.50 7.70
N TYR A 238 -7.28 2.75 6.99
CA TYR A 238 -7.68 4.08 6.53
C TYR A 238 -8.01 5.03 7.70
N VAL A 239 -8.29 4.54 8.90
CA VAL A 239 -8.45 5.41 10.08
C VAL A 239 -7.11 5.85 10.67
N VAL A 240 -6.05 5.06 10.52
CA VAL A 240 -4.78 5.28 11.21
C VAL A 240 -3.89 6.25 10.43
N HIS A 241 -3.83 6.10 9.09
CA HIS A 241 -2.87 6.85 8.26
C HIS A 241 -3.33 8.28 7.83
N PRO A 242 -4.56 8.53 7.36
CA PRO A 242 -5.01 9.87 6.96
C PRO A 242 -5.72 10.69 8.06
N LEU A 243 -6.20 10.08 9.15
CA LEU A 243 -6.93 10.80 10.22
C LEU A 243 -6.07 11.10 11.46
N GLY A 244 -4.81 10.65 11.52
CA GLY A 244 -3.85 11.04 12.55
C GLY A 244 -4.26 10.68 13.99
N LEU A 245 -5.07 9.64 14.16
CA LEU A 245 -5.57 9.20 15.47
C LEU A 245 -4.52 8.35 16.25
N GLU A 246 -3.24 8.70 16.15
CA GLU A 246 -2.18 8.14 17.00
C GLU A 246 -1.96 8.93 18.30
N ALA A 247 -2.81 9.92 18.62
CA ALA A 247 -2.65 10.77 19.80
C ALA A 247 -3.37 10.25 21.07
N ILE A 248 -3.94 9.04 21.09
CA ILE A 248 -4.61 8.51 22.29
C ILE A 248 -4.27 7.03 22.48
N GLY A 249 -3.09 6.75 23.02
CA GLY A 249 -2.63 5.43 23.44
C GLY A 249 -1.38 5.51 24.28
#